data_AF-A0A7S1MYZ1-F1
#
_entry.id   AF-A0A7S1MYZ1-F1
#
_cell.length_a   1.000
_cell.length_b   1.000
_cell.length_c   1.000
_cell.angle_alpha   90.00
_cell.angle_beta   90.00
_cell.angle_gamma   90.00
#
_symmetry.space_group_name_H-M   'P 1'
#
loop_
_entity.id
_entity.type
_entity.pdbx_description
1 polymer ?
#
loop_
_entity_poly.entity_id
_entity_poly.type
_entity_poly.pdbx_seq_one_letter_code
_entity_poly.pdbx_strand_id
1 'polypeptide(L)'
;SISLALGFRLDNADFMEEDKSYNLVVSTPGAKEILTRDREFEAFRGFPIVVTYREEVKGKGSIEGVLYERDDEILQVNVKGRIVKVPQSNVAEVRLVQDQTQAP
;
A
#
# COMPACT_ATOMS: atom_id res chain seq x y z
N SER A 1 -16.10 -21.08 -19.31
CA SER A 1 -16.62 -19.75 -18.96
C SER A 1 -17.67 -19.91 -17.87
N ILE A 2 -17.29 -19.71 -16.61
CA ILE A 2 -17.58 -18.54 -15.77
C ILE A 2 -18.87 -18.73 -14.96
N SER A 3 -18.66 -18.79 -13.64
CA SER A 3 -19.57 -18.45 -12.54
C SER A 3 -20.78 -19.36 -12.27
N LEU A 4 -20.77 -20.02 -11.11
CA LEU A 4 -21.70 -19.78 -9.99
C LEU A 4 -21.76 -21.03 -9.10
N ALA A 5 -21.04 -21.03 -7.99
CA ALA A 5 -21.12 -22.03 -6.92
C ALA A 5 -20.42 -21.41 -5.69
N LEU A 6 -20.93 -21.43 -4.46
CA LEU A 6 -22.07 -22.11 -3.88
C LEU A 6 -22.20 -21.62 -2.42
N GLY A 7 -23.43 -21.56 -1.91
CA GLY A 7 -23.69 -21.95 -0.52
C GLY A 7 -23.86 -20.84 0.52
N PHE A 8 -25.04 -20.23 0.54
CA PHE A 8 -25.61 -19.67 1.77
C PHE A 8 -26.13 -20.85 2.61
N ARG A 9 -25.57 -21.07 3.80
CA ARG A 9 -26.20 -21.86 4.87
C ARG A 9 -26.20 -21.01 6.12
N LEU A 10 -27.34 -20.38 6.36
CA LEU A 10 -27.69 -19.78 7.65
C LEU A 10 -28.06 -20.92 8.60
N ASP A 11 -27.35 -21.04 9.71
CA ASP A 11 -27.90 -21.67 10.90
C ASP A 11 -27.49 -20.82 12.11
N ASN A 12 -28.52 -20.46 12.88
CA ASN A 12 -28.44 -19.50 13.97
C ASN A 12 -28.04 -20.25 15.24
N ALA A 13 -27.01 -19.76 15.95
CA ALA A 13 -26.86 -20.01 17.37
C ALA A 13 -26.40 -18.70 18.03
N ASP A 14 -27.29 -18.19 18.87
CA ASP A 14 -27.13 -17.10 19.82
C ASP A 14 -25.95 -17.33 20.79
N PHE A 15 -25.64 -16.33 21.62
CA PHE A 15 -24.71 -16.32 22.78
C PHE A 15 -23.43 -15.45 22.61
N MET A 16 -23.63 -14.16 22.86
CA MET A 16 -22.93 -13.28 23.82
C MET A 16 -21.38 -13.28 23.90
N GLU A 17 -20.87 -12.06 23.70
CA GLU A 17 -19.67 -11.45 24.31
C GLU A 17 -18.30 -12.09 24.03
N GLU A 18 -17.48 -11.37 23.25
CA GLU A 18 -16.10 -10.98 23.58
C GLU A 18 -15.36 -10.54 22.29
N ASP A 19 -15.01 -9.25 22.26
CA ASP A 19 -13.80 -8.68 21.67
C ASP A 19 -13.17 -9.42 20.48
N LYS A 20 -13.79 -9.36 19.29
CA LYS A 20 -13.09 -9.54 18.02
C LYS A 20 -13.65 -8.60 16.97
N SER A 21 -12.95 -7.48 16.74
CA SER A 21 -13.15 -6.71 15.51
C SER A 21 -12.81 -7.61 14.33
N TYR A 22 -13.84 -8.22 13.72
CA TYR A 22 -13.71 -8.96 12.48
C TYR A 22 -13.36 -7.96 11.36
N ASN A 23 -12.07 -7.66 11.19
CA ASN A 23 -11.59 -7.04 9.96
C ASN A 23 -11.56 -8.12 8.88
N LEU A 24 -12.69 -8.30 8.21
CA LEU A 24 -12.76 -9.09 7.00
C LEU A 24 -11.99 -8.33 5.90
N VAL A 25 -10.69 -8.61 5.77
CA VAL A 25 -9.91 -8.15 4.62
C VAL A 25 -10.20 -9.09 3.47
N VAL A 26 -11.15 -8.70 2.62
CA VAL A 26 -11.31 -9.36 1.32
C VAL A 26 -10.19 -8.80 0.43
N SER A 27 -9.01 -9.42 0.49
CA SER A 27 -7.89 -9.04 -0.36
C SER A 27 -8.28 -9.29 -1.81
N THR A 28 -8.59 -8.23 -2.55
CA THR A 28 -8.61 -8.31 -4.02
C THR A 28 -7.23 -8.76 -4.47
N PRO A 29 -7.09 -9.90 -5.16
CA PRO A 29 -5.79 -10.34 -5.66
C PRO A 29 -5.26 -9.26 -6.61
N GLY A 30 -4.21 -8.55 -6.18
CA GLY A 30 -3.51 -7.53 -6.98
C GLY A 30 -3.40 -6.12 -6.38
N ALA A 31 -3.98 -5.84 -5.21
CA ALA A 31 -3.78 -4.54 -4.55
C ALA A 31 -2.39 -4.49 -3.89
N LYS A 32 -1.37 -4.07 -4.65
CA LYS A 32 -0.11 -3.58 -4.08
C LYS A 32 -0.48 -2.48 -3.06
N GLU A 33 -0.02 -2.62 -1.82
CA GLU A 33 -0.44 -1.77 -0.71
C GLU A 33 -0.12 -0.29 -0.98
N ILE A 34 -1.14 0.56 -0.95
CA ILE A 34 -1.01 2.00 -1.16
C ILE A 34 -0.77 2.65 0.21
N LEU A 35 0.33 3.38 0.34
CA LEU A 35 0.68 4.08 1.58
C LEU A 35 -0.04 5.43 1.64
N THR A 36 -0.78 5.68 2.71
CA THR A 36 -1.57 6.91 2.87
C THR A 36 -1.34 7.62 4.19
N ARG A 37 -0.96 6.88 5.25
CA ARG A 37 -0.80 7.40 6.61
C ARG A 37 0.66 7.44 7.03
N ASP A 38 1.02 8.42 7.84
CA ASP A 38 2.40 8.64 8.33
C ASP A 38 3.00 7.38 8.98
N ARG A 39 2.20 6.69 9.80
CA ARG A 39 2.63 5.44 10.46
C ARG A 39 3.00 4.34 9.48
N GLU A 40 2.35 4.29 8.31
CA GLU A 40 2.68 3.32 7.27
C GLU A 40 4.02 3.69 6.63
N PHE A 41 4.23 4.97 6.31
CA PHE A 41 5.53 5.43 5.81
C PHE A 41 6.68 5.16 6.79
N GLU A 42 6.44 5.34 8.10
CA GLU A 42 7.43 5.01 9.13
C GLU A 42 7.74 3.51 9.20
N ALA A 43 6.68 2.68 9.17
CA ALA A 43 6.79 1.22 9.27
C ALA A 43 7.49 0.60 8.06
N PHE A 44 7.31 1.18 6.87
CA PHE A 44 7.84 0.67 5.61
C PHE A 44 9.09 1.39 5.12
N ARG A 45 9.77 2.15 5.97
CA ARG A 45 11.13 2.65 5.65
C ARG A 45 12.05 1.47 5.30
N GLY A 46 12.81 1.62 4.23
CA GLY A 46 13.69 0.59 3.71
C GLY A 46 13.02 -0.39 2.72
N PHE A 47 11.71 -0.28 2.47
CA PHE A 47 11.01 -1.13 1.51
C PHE A 47 10.94 -0.50 0.12
N PRO A 48 10.92 -1.32 -0.95
CA PRO A 48 10.76 -0.84 -2.30
C PRO A 48 9.35 -0.28 -2.53
N ILE A 49 9.28 0.89 -3.16
CA ILE A 49 8.06 1.62 -3.48
C ILE A 49 8.08 2.13 -4.92
N VAL A 50 6.88 2.36 -5.45
CA VAL A 50 6.62 3.15 -6.65
C VAL A 50 5.93 4.44 -6.25
N VAL A 51 6.46 5.57 -6.69
CA VAL A 51 5.86 6.89 -6.51
C VAL A 51 5.35 7.37 -7.86
N THR A 52 4.04 7.57 -7.96
CA THR A 52 3.39 8.13 -9.14
C THR A 52 3.25 9.64 -8.95
N TYR A 53 3.69 10.43 -9.94
CA TYR A 53 3.51 11.89 -9.91
C TYR A 53 2.11 12.30 -10.37
N ARG A 54 1.65 13.48 -9.94
CA ARG A 54 0.41 14.09 -10.45
C ARG A 54 0.55 14.50 -11.92
N GLU A 55 -0.54 14.43 -12.68
CA GLU A 55 -0.56 14.75 -14.11
C GLU A 55 -0.14 16.20 -14.43
N GLU A 56 -0.35 17.12 -13.49
CA GLU A 56 0.07 18.53 -13.58
C GLU A 56 1.60 18.71 -13.58
N VAL A 57 2.34 17.69 -13.13
CA VAL A 57 3.80 17.65 -13.15
C VAL A 57 4.25 17.26 -14.56
N LYS A 58 4.39 18.26 -15.44
CA LYS A 58 4.80 18.09 -16.85
C LYS A 58 5.94 17.06 -17.00
N GLY A 59 5.64 15.95 -17.68
CA GLY A 59 6.63 15.00 -18.19
C GLY A 59 7.16 13.97 -17.18
N LYS A 60 6.53 13.78 -16.02
CA LYS A 60 7.00 12.79 -15.02
C LYS A 60 5.96 11.68 -14.79
N GLY A 61 6.35 10.44 -15.09
CA GLY A 61 5.54 9.22 -14.91
C GLY A 61 5.55 8.72 -13.45
N SER A 62 6.19 7.58 -13.20
CA SER A 62 6.48 7.10 -11.85
C SER A 62 7.99 6.98 -11.62
N ILE A 63 8.42 6.98 -10.36
CA ILE A 63 9.77 6.54 -9.97
C ILE A 63 9.66 5.30 -9.10
N GLU A 64 10.61 4.39 -9.26
CA GLU A 64 10.76 3.22 -8.42
C GLU A 64 12.06 3.33 -7.61
N GLY A 65 11.99 2.97 -6.34
CA GLY A 65 13.14 3.02 -5.44
C GLY A 65 12.79 2.52 -4.07
N VAL A 66 13.65 2.77 -3.09
CA VAL A 66 13.43 2.37 -1.70
C VAL A 66 12.94 3.57 -0.89
N LEU A 67 11.87 3.39 -0.11
CA LEU A 67 11.36 4.42 0.79
C LEU A 67 12.45 4.75 1.82
N TYR A 68 12.98 5.97 1.77
CA TYR A 68 13.99 6.41 2.72
C TYR A 68 13.32 7.10 3.92
N GLU A 69 12.55 8.13 3.64
CA GLU A 69 11.86 8.94 4.65
C GLU A 69 10.68 9.67 4.01
N ARG A 70 9.71 10.05 4.83
CA ARG A 70 8.61 10.92 4.43
C ARG A 70 8.31 11.90 5.57
N ASP A 71 8.26 13.18 5.23
CA ASP A 71 7.73 14.24 6.08
C ASP A 71 6.51 14.90 5.39
N ASP A 72 5.95 15.93 6.03
CA ASP A 72 4.75 16.64 5.54
C ASP A 72 4.97 17.37 4.20
N GLU A 73 6.21 17.69 3.86
CA GLU A 73 6.55 18.48 2.67
C GLU A 73 7.24 17.63 1.60
N ILE A 74 8.06 16.65 2.00
CA ILE A 74 8.96 15.91 1.13
C ILE A 74 8.85 14.40 1.37
N LEU A 75 8.76 13.66 0.27
CA LEU A 75 9.01 12.22 0.20
C LEU A 75 10.44 11.98 -0.32
N GLN A 76 11.25 11.25 0.43
CA GLN A 76 12.60 10.87 0.05
C GLN A 76 12.65 9.41 -0.41
N VAL A 77 13.14 9.21 -1.63
CA VAL A 77 13.26 7.88 -2.25
C VAL A 77 14.71 7.63 -2.61
N ASN A 78 15.27 6.51 -2.16
CA ASN A 78 16.58 6.07 -2.61
C ASN A 78 16.46 5.34 -3.95
N VAL A 79 16.91 5.98 -5.01
CA VAL A 79 16.95 5.42 -6.37
C VAL A 79 18.40 5.09 -6.71
N LYS A 80 18.73 3.79 -6.71
CA LYS A 80 20.07 3.27 -7.06
C LYS A 80 21.22 3.97 -6.30
N GLY A 81 21.04 4.17 -4.98
CA GLY A 81 22.03 4.78 -4.10
C GLY A 81 21.97 6.31 -4.04
N ARG A 82 21.02 6.96 -4.73
CA ARG A 82 20.84 8.42 -4.70
C ARG A 82 19.52 8.78 -4.07
N ILE A 83 19.53 9.72 -3.12
CA ILE A 83 18.31 10.25 -2.52
C ILE A 83 17.64 11.25 -3.47
N VAL A 84 16.46 10.90 -3.96
CA VAL A 84 15.56 11.75 -4.74
C VAL A 84 14.53 12.34 -3.79
N LYS A 85 14.44 13.68 -3.76
CA LYS A 85 13.44 14.42 -2.99
C LYS A 85 12.25 14.74 -3.88
N VAL A 86 11.07 14.29 -3.49
CA VAL A 86 9.80 14.50 -4.19
C VAL A 86 8.89 15.34 -3.30
N PRO A 87 8.51 16.56 -3.70
CA PRO A 87 7.51 17.32 -2.97
C PRO A 87 6.19 16.55 -2.85
N GLN A 88 5.59 16.51 -1.65
CA GLN A 88 4.29 15.87 -1.40
C GLN A 88 3.20 16.39 -2.33
N SER A 89 3.25 17.69 -2.65
CA SER A 89 2.36 18.35 -3.62
C SER A 89 2.46 17.79 -5.04
N ASN A 90 3.54 17.07 -5.36
CA ASN A 90 3.74 16.43 -6.67
C ASN A 90 3.38 14.94 -6.66
N VAL A 91 3.12 14.35 -5.49
CA VAL A 91 2.81 12.92 -5.33
C VAL A 91 1.32 12.67 -5.54
N ALA A 92 0.99 11.76 -6.46
CA ALA A 92 -0.37 11.26 -6.66
C ALA A 92 -0.63 9.99 -5.86
N GLU A 93 0.33 9.05 -5.87
CA GLU A 93 0.21 7.76 -5.21
C GLU A 93 1.59 7.27 -4.78
N VAL A 94 1.67 6.63 -3.61
CA VAL A 94 2.83 5.83 -3.20
C VAL A 94 2.37 4.41 -2.95
N ARG A 95 3.07 3.45 -3.54
CA ARG A 95 2.67 2.05 -3.54
C ARG A 95 3.85 1.16 -3.18
N LEU A 96 3.68 0.25 -2.24
CA LEU A 96 4.67 -0.77 -1.92
C LEU A 96 4.82 -1.76 -3.07
N VAL A 97 6.07 -2.08 -3.40
CA VAL A 97 6.41 -3.22 -4.23
C VAL A 97 6.53 -4.41 -3.28
N GLN A 98 5.43 -5.12 -3.06
CA GLN A 98 5.51 -6.40 -2.36
C GLN A 98 6.28 -7.39 -3.24
N ASP A 99 7.49 -7.72 -2.81
CA ASP A 99 8.12 -8.94 -3.26
C ASP A 99 7.45 -10.08 -2.49
N GLN A 100 6.85 -11.05 -3.19
CA GLN A 100 6.23 -12.23 -2.59
C GLN A 100 7.26 -13.18 -1.94
N THR A 101 8.40 -12.68 -1.46
CA THR A 101 9.30 -13.42 -0.59
C THR A 101 8.88 -13.20 0.85
N GLN A 102 7.82 -13.91 1.23
CA GLN A 102 7.64 -14.26 2.62
C GLN A 102 8.64 -15.35 3.00
N ALA A 103 9.52 -15.07 3.96
CA ALA A 103 10.12 -16.01 4.92
C ALA A 103 11.02 -15.22 5.89
N PRO A 104 11.19 -15.64 7.15
CA PRO A 104 10.83 -16.91 7.78
C PRO A 104 9.49 -16.93 8.52
#